data_AF-A0A843I887-F1
#
_entry.id   AF-A0A843I887-F1
#
_cell.length_a   1.000
_cell.length_b   1.000
_cell.length_c   1.000
_cell.angle_alpha   90.00
_cell.angle_beta   90.00
_cell.angle_gamma   90.00
#
_symmetry.space_group_name_H-M   'P 1'
#
loop_
_entity.id
_entity.type
_entity.pdbx_description
1 polymer ?
#
loop_
_entity_poly.entity_id
_entity_poly.type
_entity_poly.pdbx_seq_one_letter_code
_entity_poly.pdbx_strand_id
1 'polypeptide(L)'
;IFTGEIKYWDDPRIKELNPELAGLLPHKPIVRVVRADPSGTNAVFTLYLNKSSPFWQRHVGRWGLSVDWPNASSGLLKGQGNPGVASTVEGTPYSIGYIEYNYWAVKVDKYNSFGGVALLEG
;
A
#
# COMPACT_ATOMS: atom_id res chain seq x y z
N ILE A 1 -1.09 6.34 4.96
CA ILE A 1 -0.76 4.92 5.24
C ILE A 1 0.71 4.63 4.98
N PHE A 2 1.23 4.74 3.75
CA PHE A 2 2.60 4.29 3.42
C PHE A 2 3.75 5.04 4.11
N THR A 3 3.51 6.23 4.66
CA THR A 3 4.44 6.95 5.56
C THR A 3 4.48 6.37 6.98
N GLY A 4 3.54 5.48 7.33
CA GLY A 4 3.37 4.92 8.67
C GLY A 4 2.61 5.81 9.66
N GLU A 5 2.13 6.97 9.22
CA GLU A 5 1.35 7.92 10.03
C GLU A 5 -0.07 7.42 10.36
N ILE A 6 -0.69 6.69 9.42
CA ILE A 6 -1.94 5.97 9.64
C ILE A 6 -1.57 4.54 10.01
N LYS A 7 -1.85 4.15 11.26
CA LYS A 7 -1.34 2.90 11.85
C LYS A 7 -2.38 1.78 11.94
N TYR A 8 -3.67 2.12 11.96
CA TYR A 8 -4.77 1.17 12.15
C TYR A 8 -5.83 1.36 11.07
N TRP A 9 -6.52 0.28 10.71
CA TRP A 9 -7.57 0.29 9.68
C TRP A 9 -8.80 1.12 10.05
N ASP A 10 -9.05 1.32 11.35
CA ASP A 10 -10.17 2.10 11.87
C ASP A 10 -9.82 3.57 12.17
N ASP A 11 -8.67 4.05 11.66
CA ASP A 11 -8.24 5.45 11.76
C ASP A 11 -9.35 6.37 11.21
N PRO A 12 -9.68 7.49 11.90
CA PRO A 12 -10.74 8.40 11.48
C PRO A 12 -10.62 8.86 10.03
N ARG A 13 -9.39 9.04 9.52
CA ARG A 13 -9.13 9.46 8.13
C ARG A 13 -9.50 8.38 7.11
N ILE A 14 -9.42 7.10 7.48
CA ILE A 14 -9.90 6.00 6.62
C ILE A 14 -11.42 5.94 6.68
N LYS A 15 -12.00 6.05 7.89
CA LYS A 15 -13.46 6.04 8.09
C LYS A 15 -14.16 7.16 7.32
N GLU A 16 -13.61 8.37 7.33
CA GLU A 16 -14.16 9.54 6.63
C GLU A 16 -14.25 9.32 5.12
N LEU A 17 -13.30 8.59 4.53
CA LEU A 17 -13.29 8.27 3.10
C LEU A 17 -14.20 7.09 2.73
N ASN A 18 -14.68 6.31 3.71
CA ASN A 18 -15.46 5.09 3.50
C ASN A 18 -16.65 5.06 4.50
N PRO A 19 -17.57 6.05 4.46
CA PRO A 19 -18.61 6.20 5.48
C PRO A 19 -19.51 4.97 5.61
N GLU A 20 -19.79 4.28 4.49
CA GLU A 20 -20.59 3.06 4.43
C GLU A 20 -19.88 1.84 5.08
N LEU A 21 -18.54 1.87 5.17
CA LEU A 21 -17.74 0.83 5.80
C LEU A 21 -17.23 1.23 7.19
N ALA A 22 -17.45 2.46 7.64
CA ALA A 22 -16.81 3.00 8.84
C ALA A 22 -17.04 2.17 10.11
N GLY A 23 -18.23 1.56 10.24
CA GLY A 23 -18.58 0.66 11.35
C GLY A 23 -18.03 -0.76 11.23
N LEU A 24 -17.54 -1.15 10.05
CA LEU A 24 -16.97 -2.48 9.74
C LEU A 24 -15.45 -2.48 9.80
N LEU A 25 -14.81 -1.32 9.81
CA LEU A 25 -13.34 -1.21 9.84
C LEU A 25 -12.78 -1.69 11.19
N PRO A 26 -11.88 -2.70 11.19
CA PRO A 26 -11.40 -3.29 12.43
C PRO A 26 -10.26 -2.47 13.04
N HIS A 27 -10.18 -2.45 14.38
CA HIS A 27 -9.02 -1.89 15.09
C HIS A 27 -7.81 -2.83 15.00
N LYS A 28 -7.19 -2.89 13.83
CA LYS A 28 -6.06 -3.77 13.51
C LYS A 28 -4.90 -2.98 12.91
N PRO A 29 -3.65 -3.25 13.31
CA PRO A 29 -2.49 -2.58 12.74
C PRO A 29 -2.40 -2.80 11.23
N ILE A 30 -2.05 -1.75 10.49
CA ILE A 30 -1.79 -1.85 9.05
C ILE A 30 -0.35 -2.31 8.85
N VAL A 31 -0.19 -3.38 8.07
CA VAL A 31 1.13 -3.86 7.63
C VAL A 31 1.39 -3.41 6.20
N ARG A 32 2.42 -2.60 5.99
CA ARG A 32 2.79 -2.11 4.66
C ARG A 32 3.69 -3.13 3.99
N VAL A 33 3.41 -3.46 2.73
CA VAL A 33 4.27 -4.31 1.90
C VAL A 33 4.79 -3.49 0.73
N VAL A 34 6.11 -3.33 0.66
CA VAL A 34 6.79 -2.52 -0.37
C VAL A 34 7.75 -3.36 -1.18
N ARG A 35 8.28 -2.81 -2.27
CA ARG A 35 9.29 -3.50 -3.09
C ARG A 35 10.62 -3.63 -2.35
N ALA A 36 11.20 -4.82 -2.40
CA ALA A 36 12.56 -5.10 -1.94
C ALA A 36 13.61 -4.64 -2.95
N ASP A 37 13.26 -4.69 -4.24
CA ASP A 37 14.12 -4.44 -5.39
C ASP A 37 13.79 -3.11 -6.10
N PRO A 38 14.78 -2.48 -6.76
CA PRO A 38 14.52 -1.33 -7.64
C PRO A 38 13.47 -1.67 -8.71
N SER A 39 12.43 -0.85 -8.85
CA SER A 39 11.32 -1.16 -9.75
C SER A 39 10.60 0.04 -10.35
N GLY A 40 10.24 -0.07 -11.64
CA GLY A 40 9.31 0.86 -12.28
C GLY A 40 7.96 0.96 -11.56
N THR A 41 7.43 -0.14 -11.02
CA THR A 41 6.20 -0.14 -10.21
C THR A 41 6.37 0.72 -8.96
N ASN A 42 7.54 0.65 -8.31
CA ASN A 42 7.87 1.51 -7.17
C ASN A 42 7.98 2.98 -7.59
N ALA A 43 8.60 3.25 -8.75
CA ALA A 43 8.73 4.61 -9.27
C ALA A 43 7.36 5.25 -9.54
N VAL A 44 6.46 4.53 -10.21
CA VAL A 44 5.09 5.01 -10.48
C VAL A 44 4.33 5.23 -9.17
N PHE A 45 4.37 4.25 -8.25
CA PHE A 45 3.67 4.35 -6.98
C PHE A 45 4.15 5.51 -6.12
N THR A 46 5.47 5.67 -5.97
CA THR A 46 6.06 6.77 -5.19
C THR A 46 5.90 8.12 -5.88
N LEU A 47 5.85 8.17 -7.21
CA LEU A 47 5.52 9.39 -7.96
C LEU A 47 4.08 9.81 -7.69
N TYR A 48 3.13 8.87 -7.71
CA TYR A 48 1.74 9.14 -7.35
C TYR A 48 1.66 9.74 -5.93
N LEU A 49 2.27 9.08 -4.93
CA LEU A 49 2.30 9.59 -3.56
C LEU A 49 2.94 10.99 -3.46
N ASN A 50 4.02 11.22 -4.21
CA ASN A 50 4.69 12.51 -4.24
C ASN A 50 3.80 13.60 -4.84
N LYS A 51 3.00 13.30 -5.86
CA LYS A 51 2.08 14.27 -6.47
C LYS A 51 0.81 14.50 -5.64
N SER A 52 0.24 13.44 -5.05
CA SER A 52 -1.07 13.49 -4.40
C SER A 52 -1.02 13.82 -2.91
N SER A 53 0.14 13.72 -2.27
CA SER A 53 0.26 13.89 -0.82
C SER A 53 1.31 14.94 -0.45
N PRO A 54 0.90 16.16 -0.04
CA PRO A 54 1.80 17.12 0.59
C PRO A 54 2.50 16.55 1.83
N PHE A 55 1.84 15.63 2.54
CA PHE A 55 2.45 14.92 3.67
C PHE A 55 3.62 14.05 3.23
N TRP A 56 3.48 13.29 2.14
CA TRP A 56 4.60 12.54 1.55
C TRP A 56 5.74 13.47 1.14
N GLN A 57 5.45 14.59 0.46
CA GLN A 57 6.49 15.53 0.04
C GLN A 57 7.30 16.08 1.22
N ARG A 58 6.65 16.39 2.35
CA ARG A 58 7.33 16.91 3.54
C ARG A 58 8.16 15.85 4.29
N HIS A 59 7.71 14.60 4.32
CA HIS A 59 8.32 13.57 5.18
C HIS A 59 9.21 12.58 4.45
N VAL A 60 8.98 12.35 3.16
CA VAL A 60 9.80 11.48 2.30
C VAL A 60 10.44 12.28 1.18
N GLY A 61 9.67 13.16 0.52
CA GLY A 61 10.19 14.13 -0.44
C GLY A 61 10.83 13.56 -1.70
N ARG A 62 10.77 12.23 -1.88
CA ARG A 62 11.46 11.52 -2.98
C ARG A 62 10.52 10.49 -3.62
N TRP A 63 10.83 10.18 -4.87
CA TRP A 63 10.20 9.12 -5.66
C TRP A 63 11.26 8.52 -6.59
N GLY A 64 11.05 7.29 -7.04
CA GLY A 64 12.00 6.62 -7.92
C GLY A 64 11.94 5.09 -7.82
N LEU A 65 12.89 4.43 -8.48
CA LEU A 65 12.96 2.96 -8.50
C LEU A 65 13.11 2.35 -7.09
N SER A 66 13.73 3.10 -6.17
CA SER A 66 13.81 2.80 -4.74
C SER A 66 13.66 4.09 -3.94
N VAL A 67 13.10 3.98 -2.74
CA VAL A 67 13.02 5.07 -1.76
C VAL A 67 13.28 4.53 -0.36
N ASP A 68 13.75 5.40 0.53
CA ASP A 68 13.87 5.08 1.95
C ASP A 68 12.49 5.16 2.61
N TRP A 69 11.85 4.00 2.72
CA TRP A 69 10.53 3.89 3.33
C TRP A 69 10.60 4.23 4.82
N PRO A 70 9.75 5.14 5.33
CA PRO A 70 9.73 5.46 6.75
C PRO A 70 9.44 4.23 7.60
N ASN A 71 10.36 3.89 8.50
CA ASN A 71 10.17 2.87 9.54
C ASN A 71 9.44 3.48 10.73
N ALA A 72 8.20 3.94 10.55
CA ALA A 72 7.35 4.23 11.69
C ALA A 72 6.92 2.91 12.36
N SER A 73 6.55 2.98 13.64
CA SER A 73 6.14 1.90 14.56
C SER A 73 5.10 0.85 14.07
N SER A 74 4.57 0.94 12.85
CA SER A 74 3.72 -0.08 12.22
C SER A 74 4.51 -0.90 11.17
N GLY A 75 4.17 -2.18 11.07
CA GLY A 75 4.90 -3.16 10.26
C GLY A 75 5.21 -2.69 8.84
N LEU A 76 6.44 -2.93 8.41
CA LEU A 76 6.90 -2.76 7.02
C LEU A 76 7.57 -4.06 6.60
N LEU A 77 6.98 -4.73 5.62
CA LEU A 77 7.53 -5.91 4.96
C LEU A 77 7.99 -5.55 3.56
N LYS A 78 8.91 -6.35 3.02
CA LYS A 78 9.45 -6.17 1.67
C LYS A 78 9.23 -7.44 0.85
N GLY A 79 8.72 -7.27 -0.37
CA GLY A 79 8.53 -8.34 -1.33
C GLY A 79 9.41 -8.16 -2.57
N GLN A 80 10.01 -9.25 -3.04
CA GLN A 80 10.79 -9.27 -4.28
C GLN A 80 9.87 -9.33 -5.50
N GLY A 81 9.92 -8.34 -6.38
CA GLY A 81 9.05 -8.28 -7.56
C GLY A 81 7.56 -8.11 -7.22
N ASN A 82 6.72 -8.08 -8.26
CA ASN A 82 5.26 -8.15 -8.06
C ASN A 82 4.81 -9.44 -7.35
N PRO A 83 5.35 -10.65 -7.68
CA PRO A 83 4.96 -11.87 -6.99
C PRO A 83 5.26 -11.87 -5.51
N GLY A 84 6.42 -11.36 -5.09
CA GLY A 84 6.79 -11.32 -3.68
C GLY A 84 5.95 -10.33 -2.89
N VAL A 85 5.58 -9.18 -3.48
CA VAL A 85 4.63 -8.26 -2.82
C VAL A 85 3.26 -8.92 -2.69
N ALA A 86 2.74 -9.51 -3.77
CA ALA A 86 1.42 -10.14 -3.75
C ALA A 86 1.34 -11.31 -2.76
N SER A 87 2.33 -12.20 -2.74
CA SER A 87 2.34 -13.33 -1.80
C SER A 87 2.49 -12.88 -0.34
N THR A 88 3.27 -11.83 -0.09
CA THR A 88 3.41 -11.27 1.25
C THR A 88 2.09 -10.64 1.72
N VAL A 89 1.37 -9.94 0.83
CA VAL A 89 0.04 -9.40 1.15
C VAL A 89 -0.95 -10.53 1.44
N GLU A 90 -0.99 -11.55 0.58
CA GLU A 90 -1.85 -12.73 0.73
C GLU A 90 -1.60 -13.48 2.07
N GLY A 91 -0.33 -13.63 2.47
CA GLY A 91 0.04 -14.30 3.71
C GLY A 91 -0.04 -13.44 4.97
N THR A 92 -0.31 -12.14 4.85
CA THR A 92 -0.25 -11.20 5.99
C THR A 92 -1.60 -10.50 6.19
N PRO A 93 -2.40 -10.91 7.19
CA PRO A 93 -3.65 -10.24 7.51
C PRO A 93 -3.47 -8.74 7.76
N TYR A 94 -4.46 -7.95 7.36
CA TYR A 94 -4.48 -6.49 7.55
C TYR A 94 -3.32 -5.75 6.86
N SER A 95 -2.72 -6.37 5.83
CA SER A 95 -1.65 -5.76 5.05
C SER A 95 -2.17 -5.02 3.81
N ILE A 96 -1.32 -4.15 3.27
CA ILE A 96 -1.56 -3.43 2.02
C ILE A 96 -0.25 -3.31 1.25
N GLY A 97 -0.30 -3.55 -0.06
CA GLY A 97 0.82 -3.41 -0.98
C GLY A 97 0.39 -2.83 -2.32
N TYR A 98 1.33 -2.77 -3.26
CA TYR A 98 1.08 -2.28 -4.62
C TYR A 98 1.79 -3.20 -5.62
N ILE A 99 1.09 -3.52 -6.70
CA ILE A 99 1.58 -4.36 -7.80
C ILE A 99 1.20 -3.70 -9.13
N GLU A 100 1.90 -4.09 -10.18
CA GLU A 100 1.60 -3.62 -11.53
C GLU A 100 0.24 -4.18 -12.03
N TYR A 101 -0.46 -3.40 -12.84
CA TYR A 101 -1.82 -3.68 -13.31
C TYR A 101 -1.93 -4.98 -14.11
N ASN A 102 -1.09 -5.20 -15.13
CA ASN A 102 -1.13 -6.42 -15.94
C ASN A 102 -0.83 -7.66 -15.10
N TYR A 103 0.04 -7.54 -14.09
CA TYR A 103 0.29 -8.63 -13.15
C TYR A 103 -0.96 -9.03 -12.34
N TRP A 104 -1.77 -8.04 -11.94
CA TRP A 104 -3.08 -8.24 -11.30
C TRP A 104 -4.14 -8.77 -12.27
N ALA A 105 -4.23 -8.20 -13.49
CA ALA A 105 -5.30 -8.44 -14.45
C ALA A 105 -5.44 -9.90 -14.88
N VAL A 106 -4.34 -10.68 -14.85
CA VAL A 106 -4.37 -12.12 -15.16
C VAL A 106 -4.67 -13.01 -13.94
N LYS A 107 -4.92 -12.41 -12.76
CA LYS A 107 -5.17 -13.08 -11.46
C LYS A 107 -6.33 -12.45 -10.69
N VAL A 108 -7.25 -11.76 -11.38
CA VAL A 108 -8.35 -11.00 -10.76
C VAL A 108 -9.16 -11.86 -9.80
N ASP A 109 -9.60 -13.04 -10.23
CA ASP A 109 -10.41 -13.94 -9.40
C ASP A 109 -9.69 -14.34 -8.12
N LYS A 110 -8.38 -14.63 -8.22
CA LYS A 110 -7.55 -14.93 -7.06
C LYS A 110 -7.52 -13.74 -6.09
N TYR A 111 -7.18 -12.55 -6.56
CA TYR A 111 -6.98 -11.39 -5.67
C TYR A 111 -8.28 -10.83 -5.09
N ASN A 112 -9.39 -10.95 -5.80
CA ASN A 112 -10.71 -10.58 -5.29
C ASN A 112 -11.25 -11.59 -4.27
N SER A 113 -10.71 -12.82 -4.19
CA SER A 113 -11.18 -13.85 -3.26
C SER A 113 -10.79 -13.61 -1.79
N PHE A 114 -9.75 -12.82 -1.53
CA PHE A 114 -9.23 -12.59 -0.17
C PHE A 114 -8.97 -11.12 0.18
N GLY A 115 -9.18 -10.20 -0.76
CA GLY A 115 -8.95 -8.77 -0.55
C GLY A 115 -9.64 -7.91 -1.60
N GLY A 116 -9.30 -6.62 -1.59
CA GLY A 116 -9.75 -5.65 -2.59
C GLY A 116 -8.56 -5.04 -3.31
N VAL A 117 -8.78 -4.61 -4.56
CA VAL A 117 -7.79 -3.90 -5.36
C VAL A 117 -8.37 -2.57 -5.78
N ALA A 118 -7.62 -1.50 -5.50
CA ALA A 118 -7.90 -0.16 -5.99
C ALA A 118 -6.89 0.19 -7.09
N LEU A 119 -7.38 0.79 -8.17
CA LEU A 119 -6.54 1.27 -9.26
C LEU A 119 -6.12 2.71 -8.96
N LEU A 120 -4.87 3.04 -9.24
CA LEU A 120 -4.42 4.43 -9.22
C LEU A 120 -4.85 5.08 -10.53
N GLU A 121 -5.85 5.95 -10.46
CA GLU A 121 -6.20 6.84 -11.55
C GLU A 121 -5.21 8.01 -11.59
N GLY A 122 -4.76 8.36 -12.80
CA GLY A 122 -3.71 9.35 -13.07
C GLY A 122 -4.23 10.74 -13.38
#